data_AF-A0A3R7SE35-F1
#
_entry.id   AF-A0A3R7SE35-F1
#
_cell.length_a   1.000
_cell.length_b   1.000
_cell.length_c   1.000
_cell.angle_alpha   90.00
_cell.angle_beta   90.00
_cell.angle_gamma   90.00
#
_symmetry.space_group_name_H-M   'P 1'
#
loop_
_entity.id
_entity.type
_entity.pdbx_description
1 polymer ?
#
loop_
_entity_poly.entity_id
_entity_poly.type
_entity_poly.pdbx_seq_one_letter_code
_entity_poly.pdbx_strand_id
1 'polypeptide(L)'
;MKKLQLIKSAKKIVIKIGSSLLIDNGKFNHKWLRSFVEDLDSFLNKNQIIIVASGAVSLGKSYLKFNNNDVNLNIKQAFAACGQIFLMNNFIKVFEEKKKKGCSNSSHFFRYRRQKKESEFERNDKKSYFV
;
A
#
# COMPACT_ATOMS: atom_id res chain seq x y z
N MET A 1 -29.75 6.85 -0.49
CA MET A 1 -29.84 5.88 0.63
C MET A 1 -29.34 4.46 0.29
N LYS A 2 -29.72 3.84 -0.85
CA LYS A 2 -29.32 2.46 -1.20
C LYS A 2 -27.80 2.18 -1.23
N LYS A 3 -26.97 3.10 -1.73
CA LYS A 3 -25.52 2.88 -1.92
C LYS A 3 -24.73 2.74 -0.60
N LEU A 4 -25.08 3.54 0.42
CA LEU A 4 -24.47 3.44 1.75
C LEU A 4 -24.82 2.12 2.45
N GLN A 5 -26.06 1.66 2.26
CA GLN A 5 -26.52 0.41 2.83
C GLN A 5 -25.79 -0.79 2.19
N LEU A 6 -25.55 -0.74 0.88
CA LEU A 6 -24.74 -1.73 0.16
C LEU A 6 -23.29 -1.78 0.67
N ILE A 7 -22.67 -0.62 0.92
CA ILE A 7 -21.29 -0.58 1.45
C ILE A 7 -21.24 -1.17 2.86
N LYS A 8 -22.18 -0.81 3.73
CA LYS A 8 -22.22 -1.31 5.12
C LYS A 8 -22.44 -2.83 5.20
N SER A 9 -23.22 -3.41 4.30
CA SER A 9 -23.50 -4.86 4.27
C SER A 9 -22.48 -5.68 3.47
N ALA A 10 -21.58 -5.04 2.72
CA ALA A 10 -20.61 -5.73 1.88
C ALA A 10 -19.56 -6.47 2.71
N LYS A 11 -19.42 -7.78 2.50
CA LYS A 11 -18.38 -8.57 3.20
C LYS A 11 -16.95 -8.13 2.84
N LYS A 12 -16.73 -7.69 1.59
CA LYS A 12 -15.45 -7.22 1.06
C LYS A 12 -15.63 -5.88 0.37
N ILE A 13 -14.73 -4.95 0.63
CA ILE A 13 -14.72 -3.61 0.05
C ILE A 13 -13.36 -3.38 -0.60
N VAL A 14 -13.37 -3.13 -1.92
CA VAL A 14 -12.17 -2.73 -2.67
C VAL A 14 -12.16 -1.22 -2.79
N ILE A 15 -11.11 -0.58 -2.27
CA ILE A 15 -10.94 0.87 -2.33
C ILE A 15 -9.78 1.17 -3.27
N LYS A 16 -10.10 1.75 -4.43
CA LYS A 16 -9.10 2.25 -5.37
C LYS A 16 -8.68 3.67 -5.00
N ILE A 17 -7.38 3.89 -4.87
CA ILE A 17 -6.79 5.18 -4.56
C ILE A 17 -5.98 5.66 -5.77
N GLY A 18 -6.31 6.86 -6.27
CA GLY A 18 -5.58 7.50 -7.35
C GLY A 18 -4.28 8.15 -6.90
N SER A 19 -3.33 8.32 -7.82
CA SER A 19 -2.00 8.85 -7.53
C SER A 19 -2.04 10.31 -7.09
N SER A 20 -3.02 11.10 -7.54
CA SER A 20 -3.20 12.49 -7.13
C SER A 20 -3.49 12.67 -5.63
N LEU A 21 -4.00 11.64 -4.96
CA LEU A 21 -4.25 11.66 -3.52
C LEU A 21 -3.00 11.24 -2.72
N LEU A 22 -2.26 10.27 -3.26
CA LEU A 22 -1.09 9.68 -2.62
C LEU A 22 0.21 10.43 -2.88
N ILE A 23 0.27 11.25 -3.93
CA ILE A 23 1.50 11.88 -4.40
C ILE A 23 1.25 13.33 -4.71
N ASP A 24 2.08 14.18 -4.12
CA ASP A 24 2.13 15.61 -4.36
C ASP A 24 3.57 16.02 -4.70
N ASN A 25 3.77 16.64 -5.85
CA ASN A 25 5.08 17.07 -6.35
C ASN A 25 6.18 16.00 -6.26
N GLY A 26 5.83 14.76 -6.63
CA GLY A 26 6.74 13.60 -6.60
C GLY A 26 6.99 13.01 -5.21
N LYS A 27 6.42 13.59 -4.15
CA LYS A 27 6.55 13.12 -2.76
C LYS A 27 5.28 12.41 -2.30
N PHE A 28 5.45 11.44 -1.40
CA PHE A 28 4.33 10.71 -0.83
C PHE A 28 3.53 11.56 0.16
N ASN A 29 2.21 11.59 0.02
CA ASN A 29 1.29 12.35 0.87
C ASN A 29 0.91 11.54 2.13
N HIS A 30 1.81 11.52 3.11
CA HIS A 30 1.58 10.85 4.39
C HIS A 30 0.38 11.41 5.17
N LYS A 31 0.13 12.72 5.08
CA LYS A 31 -0.97 13.36 5.79
C LYS A 31 -2.30 12.79 5.32
N TRP A 32 -2.49 12.70 4.01
CA TRP A 32 -3.69 12.12 3.43
C TRP A 32 -3.83 10.64 3.78
N LEU A 33 -2.76 9.84 3.64
CA LEU A 33 -2.85 8.41 3.95
C LEU A 33 -3.21 8.16 5.42
N ARG A 34 -2.63 8.92 6.37
CA ARG A 34 -2.98 8.80 7.80
C ARG A 34 -4.47 9.05 8.05
N SER A 35 -4.99 10.15 7.51
CA SER A 35 -6.43 10.47 7.61
C SER A 35 -7.29 9.34 7.02
N PHE A 36 -6.92 8.85 5.84
CA PHE A 36 -7.64 7.75 5.20
C PHE A 36 -7.63 6.47 6.05
N VAL A 37 -6.50 6.13 6.67
CA VAL A 37 -6.38 4.96 7.55
C VAL A 37 -7.23 5.11 8.81
N GLU A 38 -7.37 6.31 9.35
CA GLU A 38 -8.27 6.59 10.48
C GLU A 38 -9.74 6.38 10.08
N ASP A 39 -10.15 6.81 8.88
CA ASP A 39 -11.51 6.61 8.38
C ASP A 39 -11.89 5.12 8.23
N LEU A 40 -10.90 4.26 7.93
CA LEU A 40 -11.12 2.81 7.78
C LEU A 40 -11.53 2.11 9.07
N ASP A 41 -11.18 2.65 10.25
CA ASP A 41 -11.46 2.01 11.55
C ASP A 41 -12.95 1.65 11.72
N SER A 42 -13.84 2.49 11.17
CA SER A 42 -15.28 2.29 11.22
C SER A 42 -15.79 1.07 10.42
N PHE A 43 -14.97 0.53 9.51
CA PHE A 43 -15.29 -0.61 8.64
C PHE A 43 -14.55 -1.89 9.02
N LEU A 44 -13.37 -1.80 9.64
CA LEU A 44 -12.47 -2.94 9.85
C LEU A 44 -13.05 -4.07 10.72
N ASN A 45 -14.01 -3.77 11.60
CA ASN A 45 -14.62 -4.79 12.47
C ASN A 45 -15.65 -5.68 11.74
N LYS A 46 -16.15 -5.26 10.57
CA LYS A 46 -17.27 -5.91 9.87
C LYS A 46 -16.96 -6.27 8.43
N ASN A 47 -15.99 -5.59 7.82
CA ASN A 47 -15.71 -5.65 6.40
C ASN A 47 -14.23 -5.98 6.17
N GLN A 48 -13.94 -6.86 5.21
CA GLN A 48 -12.57 -7.05 4.72
C GLN A 48 -12.24 -5.94 3.70
N ILE A 49 -11.21 -5.15 3.98
CA ILE A 49 -10.77 -4.04 3.12
C ILE A 49 -9.61 -4.49 2.23
N ILE A 50 -9.70 -4.19 0.94
CA ILE A 50 -8.62 -4.36 -0.04
C ILE A 50 -8.30 -3.00 -0.65
N ILE A 51 -7.04 -2.57 -0.57
CA ILE A 51 -6.60 -1.30 -1.16
C ILE A 51 -5.94 -1.56 -2.51
N VAL A 52 -6.36 -0.82 -3.52
CA VAL A 52 -5.72 -0.78 -4.85
C VAL A 52 -5.15 0.62 -5.05
N ALA A 53 -3.84 0.78 -4.84
CA ALA A 53 -3.16 2.07 -4.93
C ALA A 53 -2.43 2.23 -6.27
N SER A 54 -2.53 3.40 -6.90
CA SER A 54 -1.64 3.80 -8.00
C SER A 54 -0.51 4.70 -7.48
N GLY A 55 0.39 5.11 -8.37
CA GLY A 55 1.42 6.13 -8.05
C GLY A 55 2.87 5.66 -8.09
N ALA A 56 3.13 4.35 -8.21
CA ALA A 56 4.48 3.81 -8.30
C ALA A 56 5.34 4.51 -9.37
N VAL A 57 4.83 4.68 -10.59
CA VAL A 57 5.56 5.37 -11.69
C VAL A 57 5.98 6.80 -11.31
N SER A 58 5.11 7.57 -10.66
CA SER A 58 5.40 8.95 -10.28
C SER A 58 6.46 9.03 -9.17
N LEU A 59 6.37 8.15 -8.16
CA LEU A 59 7.38 8.02 -7.12
C LEU A 59 8.74 7.58 -7.69
N GLY A 60 8.74 6.58 -8.58
CA GLY A 60 9.97 6.09 -9.20
C GLY A 60 10.65 7.13 -10.07
N LYS A 61 9.88 7.87 -10.89
CA LYS A 61 10.41 9.00 -11.67
C LYS A 61 11.07 10.04 -10.77
N SER A 62 10.40 10.42 -9.68
CA SER A 62 10.92 11.40 -8.72
C SER A 62 12.18 10.89 -8.01
N TYR A 63 12.17 9.62 -7.58
CA TYR A 63 13.30 8.98 -6.92
C TYR A 63 14.55 8.93 -7.80
N LEU A 64 14.40 8.53 -9.07
CA LEU A 64 15.50 8.46 -10.03
C LEU A 64 15.94 9.83 -10.57
N LYS A 65 15.26 10.92 -10.17
CA LYS A 65 15.51 12.29 -10.66
C LYS A 65 15.54 12.36 -12.19
N PHE A 66 14.67 11.58 -12.84
CA PHE A 66 14.66 11.47 -14.29
C PHE A 66 13.96 12.69 -14.90
N ASN A 67 14.75 13.56 -15.53
CA ASN A 67 14.30 14.82 -16.10
C ASN A 67 14.11 14.78 -17.62
N ASN A 68 14.46 13.68 -18.29
CA ASN A 68 14.28 13.57 -19.73
C ASN A 68 12.79 13.41 -20.09
N ASN A 69 12.41 13.96 -21.23
CA ASN A 69 11.03 13.92 -21.73
C ASN A 69 10.73 12.63 -22.52
N ASP A 70 11.76 11.90 -22.94
CA ASP A 70 11.62 10.63 -23.67
C ASP A 70 11.28 9.49 -22.72
N VAL A 71 9.99 9.32 -22.45
CA VAL A 71 9.46 8.29 -21.54
C VAL A 71 8.72 7.23 -22.34
N ASN A 72 9.42 6.15 -22.69
CA ASN A 72 8.83 4.96 -23.30
C ASN A 72 8.29 3.97 -22.24
N LEU A 73 7.70 2.86 -22.69
CA LEU A 73 7.13 1.84 -21.79
C LEU A 73 8.18 1.24 -20.84
N ASN A 74 9.37 0.90 -21.35
CA ASN A 74 10.44 0.30 -20.54
C ASN A 74 10.87 1.22 -19.40
N ILE A 75 10.97 2.53 -19.69
CA ILE A 75 11.26 3.55 -18.69
C ILE A 75 10.13 3.66 -17.67
N LYS A 76 8.86 3.63 -18.09
CA LYS A 76 7.71 3.61 -17.16
C LYS A 76 7.71 2.37 -16.27
N GLN A 77 8.07 1.21 -16.80
CA GLN A 77 8.19 -0.03 -16.02
C GLN A 77 9.34 0.05 -15.01
N ALA A 78 10.50 0.59 -15.40
CA ALA A 78 11.60 0.84 -14.48
C ALA A 78 11.17 1.79 -13.34
N PHE A 79 10.45 2.88 -13.67
CA PHE A 79 9.89 3.76 -12.65
C PHE A 79 8.88 3.03 -11.76
N ALA A 80 8.00 2.21 -12.32
CA ALA A 80 7.04 1.44 -11.53
C ALA A 80 7.76 0.49 -10.57
N ALA A 81 8.76 -0.26 -11.03
CA ALA A 81 9.52 -1.20 -10.21
C ALA A 81 10.21 -0.49 -9.03
N CYS A 82 10.97 0.59 -9.30
CA CYS A 82 11.61 1.36 -8.25
C CYS A 82 10.58 2.00 -7.32
N GLY A 83 9.56 2.65 -7.88
CA GLY A 83 8.54 3.37 -7.13
C GLY A 83 7.63 2.49 -6.29
N GLN A 84 7.43 1.22 -6.66
CA GLN A 84 6.60 0.27 -5.92
C GLN A 84 7.18 -0.01 -4.53
N ILE A 85 8.51 -0.06 -4.40
CA ILE A 85 9.20 -0.23 -3.12
C ILE A 85 8.86 0.94 -2.19
N PHE A 86 8.95 2.18 -2.70
CA PHE A 86 8.59 3.38 -1.92
C PHE A 86 7.11 3.40 -1.59
N LEU A 87 6.23 3.07 -2.55
CA LEU A 87 4.80 3.01 -2.32
C LEU A 87 4.49 2.06 -1.16
N MET A 88 5.02 0.83 -1.20
CA MET A 88 4.76 -0.16 -0.16
C MET A 88 5.34 0.25 1.20
N ASN A 89 6.57 0.78 1.23
CA ASN A 89 7.21 1.21 2.48
C ASN A 89 6.42 2.33 3.17
N ASN A 90 5.88 3.29 2.41
CA ASN A 90 5.08 4.37 2.97
C ASN A 90 3.73 3.86 3.53
N PHE A 91 3.11 2.89 2.85
CA PHE A 91 1.91 2.22 3.36
C PHE A 91 2.22 1.48 4.67
N ILE A 92 3.23 0.59 4.67
CA ILE A 92 3.65 -0.16 5.87
C ILE A 92 3.89 0.78 7.04
N LYS A 93 4.67 1.84 6.83
CA LYS A 93 4.99 2.83 7.88
C LYS A 93 3.74 3.44 8.51
N VAL A 94 2.78 3.91 7.71
CA VAL A 94 1.56 4.55 8.23
C VAL A 94 0.68 3.56 8.99
N PHE A 95 0.55 2.32 8.51
CA PHE A 95 -0.23 1.30 9.20
C PHE A 95 0.44 0.80 10.49
N GLU A 96 1.77 0.72 10.52
CA GLU A 96 2.50 0.41 11.76
C GLU A 96 2.41 1.55 12.79
N GLU A 97 2.48 2.81 12.35
CA GLU A 97 2.23 3.98 13.19
C GLU A 97 0.83 3.89 13.83
N LYS A 98 -0.18 3.50 13.06
CA LYS A 98 -1.56 3.29 13.55
C LYS A 98 -1.65 2.17 14.60
N LYS A 99 -0.95 1.05 14.40
CA LYS A 99 -0.90 -0.06 15.36
C LYS A 99 -0.28 0.36 16.70
N LYS A 100 0.82 1.13 16.68
CA LYS A 100 1.52 1.60 17.89
C LYS A 100 0.66 2.52 18.77
N LYS A 101 -0.30 3.24 18.18
CA LYS A 101 -1.23 4.12 18.90
C LYS A 101 -2.36 3.40 19.65
N GLY A 102 -2.35 2.07 19.74
CA GLY A 102 -3.23 1.32 20.65
C GLY A 102 -4.68 1.13 20.20
N CYS A 103 -4.99 1.26 18.91
CA CYS A 103 -6.31 0.84 18.41
C CYS A 103 -6.37 -0.69 18.37
N SER A 104 -7.06 -1.30 19.36
CA SER A 104 -7.12 -2.74 19.65
C SER A 104 -7.57 -3.66 18.50
N ASN A 105 -8.08 -3.14 17.38
CA ASN A 105 -8.56 -3.92 16.23
C ASN A 105 -7.61 -3.94 15.01
N SER A 106 -6.41 -3.36 15.14
CA SER A 106 -5.42 -3.25 14.05
C SER A 106 -4.73 -4.58 13.68
N SER A 107 -5.07 -5.70 14.33
CA SER A 107 -4.58 -7.05 14.01
C SER A 107 -5.07 -7.59 12.65
N HIS A 108 -6.09 -6.99 12.04
CA HIS A 108 -6.62 -7.40 10.74
C HIS A 108 -5.92 -6.78 9.53
N PHE A 109 -5.19 -5.67 9.71
CA PHE A 109 -4.72 -4.88 8.56
C PHE A 109 -3.51 -5.50 7.85
N PHE A 110 -2.66 -6.22 8.59
CA PHE A 110 -1.42 -6.84 8.10
C PHE A 110 -1.40 -8.35 8.25
N ARG A 111 -2.55 -9.02 8.25
CA ARG A 111 -2.59 -10.48 8.15
C ARG A 111 -2.31 -10.93 6.70
N TYR A 112 -1.18 -10.47 6.15
CA TYR A 112 -0.47 -11.24 5.14
C TYR A 112 -0.09 -12.55 5.83
N ARG A 113 -0.56 -13.65 5.25
CA ARG A 113 -0.52 -14.99 5.79
C ARG A 113 0.93 -15.45 5.99
N ARG A 114 1.57 -15.04 7.09
CA ARG A 114 2.70 -15.74 7.71
C ARG A 114 2.16 -17.00 8.37
N GLN A 115 1.52 -17.89 7.59
CA GLN A 115 1.31 -19.27 8.05
C GLN A 115 2.63 -20.00 7.83
N LYS A 116 3.28 -20.35 8.95
CA LYS A 116 4.24 -21.46 9.09
C LYS A 116 5.06 -21.79 7.83
N LYS A 117 6.18 -21.12 7.63
CA LYS A 117 7.32 -21.69 6.90
C LYS A 117 8.68 -21.14 7.36
N GLU A 118 8.76 -20.71 8.62
CA GLU A 118 10.03 -20.30 9.23
C GLU A 118 10.82 -21.47 9.85
N SER A 119 10.31 -22.71 9.81
CA SER A 119 11.05 -23.89 10.26
C SER A 119 11.64 -24.75 9.12
N GLU A 120 11.39 -24.40 7.86
CA GLU A 120 11.88 -25.17 6.69
C GLU A 120 12.85 -24.40 5.79
N PHE A 121 13.00 -23.08 5.96
CA PHE A 121 13.80 -22.24 5.06
C PHE A 121 15.25 -22.01 5.51
N GLU A 122 15.60 -22.31 6.76
CA GLU A 122 16.98 -22.13 7.26
C GLU A 122 17.97 -23.23 6.85
N ARG A 123 17.57 -24.18 5.98
CA ARG A 123 18.45 -25.29 5.61
C ARG A 123 18.93 -25.40 4.18
N ASN A 124 18.49 -24.58 3.23
CA ASN A 124 19.07 -24.64 1.88
C ASN A 124 19.19 -23.27 1.20
N ASP A 125 20.43 -22.77 1.24
CA ASP A 125 21.09 -21.95 0.23
C ASP A 125 20.53 -20.57 -0.14
N LYS A 126 21.20 -19.58 0.45
CA LYS A 126 21.83 -18.44 -0.24
C LYS A 126 21.65 -18.42 -1.77
N LYS A 127 20.58 -17.77 -2.24
CA LYS A 127 20.54 -16.95 -3.47
C LYS A 127 19.25 -16.14 -3.48
N SER A 128 19.35 -14.97 -2.86
CA SER A 128 18.33 -13.93 -2.84
C SER A 128 18.15 -13.33 -4.24
N TYR A 129 16.99 -13.55 -4.85
CA TYR A 129 16.41 -12.61 -5.82
C TYR A 129 14.88 -12.64 -5.66
N PHE A 130 14.34 -11.58 -5.08
CA PHE A 130 12.93 -11.25 -5.22
C PHE A 130 12.78 -10.49 -6.53
N VAL A 131 12.04 -11.06 -7.47
CA VAL A 131 11.46 -10.34 -8.62
C VAL A 131 10.13 -9.75 -8.18
#